data_AF-A0A3D4E7V7-F1
#
_entry.id   AF-A0A3D4E7V7-F1
#
_cell.length_a   1.000
_cell.length_b   1.000
_cell.length_c   1.000
_cell.angle_alpha   90.00
_cell.angle_beta   90.00
_cell.angle_gamma   90.00
#
_symmetry.space_group_name_H-M   'P 1'
#
loop_
_entity.id
_entity.type
_entity.pdbx_description
1 polymer ?
#
loop_
_entity_poly.entity_id
_entity_poly.type
_entity_poly.pdbx_seq_one_letter_code
_entity_poly.pdbx_strand_id
1 'polypeptide(L)' 'LVQYYDAPFGALYHYDLYRLEDPEEVYELGWEESLTEGVSLVEWPERLMGMKPPAMVDISIAQIHNSDERIFTLTGDFSL' A
#
# COMPACT_ATOMS: atom_id res chain seq x y z
N LEU A 1 4.16 9.30 -4.34
CA LEU A 1 5.34 9.77 -3.59
C LEU A 1 5.34 9.19 -2.18
N VAL A 2 6.52 8.87 -1.67
CA VAL A 2 6.75 8.03 -0.48
C VAL A 2 7.09 8.84 0.77
N GLN A 3 6.64 8.38 1.94
CA GLN A 3 7.01 8.89 3.26
C GLN A 3 7.50 7.74 4.14
N TYR A 4 8.47 8.03 5.00
CA TYR A 4 9.14 7.06 5.85
C TYR A 4 8.86 7.36 7.33
N TYR A 5 8.56 6.31 8.08
CA TYR A 5 8.30 6.40 9.51
C TYR A 5 9.01 5.27 10.28
N ASP A 6 9.65 5.62 11.38
CA ASP A 6 10.12 4.65 12.35
C ASP A 6 8.95 4.21 13.23
N ALA A 7 8.55 2.94 13.13
CA ALA A 7 7.49 2.35 13.93
C ALA A 7 8.02 1.28 14.90
N PRO A 8 7.28 0.93 15.97
CA PRO A 8 7.70 -0.12 16.90
C PRO A 8 7.94 -1.51 16.27
N PHE A 9 7.40 -1.74 15.07
CA PHE A 9 7.54 -2.98 14.31
C PHE A 9 8.58 -2.91 13.18
N GLY A 10 9.32 -1.80 13.06
CA GLY A 10 10.28 -1.56 11.98
C GLY A 10 9.91 -0.35 11.12
N ALA A 11 10.53 -0.25 9.95
CA ALA A 11 10.26 0.84 9.02
C ALA A 11 8.85 0.72 8.40
N LEU A 12 8.13 1.84 8.34
CA LEU A 12 6.86 1.95 7.62
C LEU A 12 7.06 2.88 6.41
N TYR A 13 6.80 2.33 5.22
CA TYR A 13 6.88 3.02 3.94
C TYR A 13 5.45 3.33 3.50
N HIS A 14 5.09 4.61 3.46
CA HIS A 14 3.77 5.05 3.02
C HIS A 14 3.86 5.62 1.61
N TYR A 15 3.33 4.88 0.64
CA TYR A 15 3.24 5.27 -0.77
C TYR A 15 1.85 5.83 -1.07
N ASP A 16 1.79 7.07 -1.57
CA ASP A 16 0.61 7.58 -2.27
C ASP A 16 0.90 7.62 -3.77
N LEU A 17 0.30 6.69 -4.53
CA LEU A 17 0.56 6.52 -5.95
C LEU A 17 -0.43 7.25 -6.85
N TYR A 18 -1.31 8.10 -6.32
CA TYR A 18 -2.33 8.81 -7.12
C TYR A 18 -1.75 9.54 -8.35
N ARG A 19 -0.54 10.10 -8.21
CA ARG A 19 0.18 10.87 -9.23
C ARG A 19 1.25 10.08 -9.98
N LEU A 20 1.37 8.77 -9.74
CA LEU A 20 2.32 7.93 -10.46
C LEU A 20 1.84 7.78 -11.91
N GLU A 21 2.64 8.25 -12.86
CA GLU A 21 2.33 8.18 -14.29
C GLU A 21 2.83 6.88 -14.90
N ASP A 22 4.07 6.48 -14.54
CA ASP A 22 4.70 5.22 -14.94
C ASP A 22 4.89 4.32 -13.71
N PRO A 23 4.39 3.07 -13.70
CA PRO A 23 4.62 2.11 -12.62
C PRO A 23 6.09 1.92 -12.23
N GLU A 24 7.03 2.05 -13.18
CA GLU A 24 8.46 1.85 -12.91
C GLU A 24 9.07 2.96 -12.04
N GLU A 25 8.46 4.15 -11.99
CA GLU A 25 8.92 5.25 -11.13
C GLU A 25 8.93 4.87 -9.63
N VAL A 26 8.15 3.85 -9.23
CA VAL A 26 8.15 3.40 -7.83
C VAL A 26 9.49 2.80 -7.40
N TYR A 27 10.28 2.25 -8.33
CA TYR A 27 11.63 1.75 -8.02
C TYR A 27 12.55 2.86 -7.56
N GLU A 28 12.46 4.05 -8.15
CA GLU A 28 13.22 5.24 -7.73
C GLU A 28 12.79 5.75 -6.34
N LEU A 29 11.62 5.32 -5.85
CA LEU A 29 11.08 5.63 -4.54
C LEU A 29 11.43 4.58 -3.46
N GLY A 30 12.34 3.65 -3.75
CA GLY A 30 12.81 2.63 -2.80
C GLY A 30 11.85 1.45 -2.61
N TRP A 31 11.16 1.05 -3.69
CA TRP A 31 10.17 -0.03 -3.64
C TRP A 31 10.76 -1.37 -3.19
N GLU A 32 11.94 -1.74 -3.68
CA GLU A 32 12.55 -3.04 -3.38
C GLU A 32 12.96 -3.16 -1.91
N GLU A 33 13.55 -2.10 -1.35
CA GLU A 33 13.90 -2.02 0.06
C GLU A 33 12.65 -2.13 0.93
N SER A 34 11.58 -1.44 0.54
CA SER A 34 10.31 -1.46 1.27
C SER A 34 9.70 -2.87 1.43
N LEU A 35 9.92 -3.75 0.45
CA LEU A 35 9.42 -5.13 0.47
C LEU A 35 10.20 -6.05 1.41
N THR A 36 11.38 -5.63 1.88
CA THR A 36 12.29 -6.48 2.67
C THR A 36 12.61 -5.94 4.06
N GLU A 37 12.57 -4.62 4.26
CA GLU A 37 13.05 -3.96 5.48
C GLU A 37 11.91 -3.52 6.43
N GLY A 38 10.64 -3.65 6.02
CA GLY A 38 9.53 -3.16 6.82
C GLY A 38 8.14 -3.47 6.27
N VAL A 39 7.19 -2.58 6.58
CA VAL A 39 5.80 -2.65 6.12
C VAL A 39 5.55 -1.54 5.11
N SER A 40 4.96 -1.89 3.96
CA SER A 40 4.53 -0.93 2.95
C SER A 40 3.02 -0.70 3.00
N LEU A 41 2.61 0.53 3.27
CA LEU A 41 1.24 1.01 3.10
C LEU A 41 1.13 1.71 1.75
N VAL A 42 0.29 1.19 0.85
CA VAL A 42 0.18 1.71 -0.51
C VAL A 42 -1.25 2.18 -0.80
N GLU A 43 -1.41 3.49 -1.00
CA GLU A 43 -2.63 4.07 -1.54
C GLU A 43 -2.59 4.08 -3.07
N TRP A 44 -3.76 3.83 -3.68
CA TRP A 44 -3.92 3.63 -5.14
C TRP A 44 -3.02 2.50 -5.69
N PRO A 45 -3.01 1.30 -5.08
CA PRO A 45 -2.09 0.22 -5.43
C PRO A 45 -2.28 -0.33 -6.86
N GLU A 46 -3.41 -0.06 -7.51
CA GLU A 46 -3.64 -0.37 -8.93
C GLU A 46 -2.62 0.31 -9.86
N ARG A 47 -1.98 1.40 -9.41
CA ARG A 47 -0.93 2.10 -10.16
C ARG A 47 0.36 1.30 -10.27
N LEU A 48 0.58 0.31 -9.41
CA LEU A 48 1.70 -0.63 -9.51
C LEU A 48 1.54 -1.63 -10.66
N MET A 49 0.35 -1.75 -11.24
CA MET A 49 0.02 -2.74 -12.26
C MET A 49 0.49 -4.16 -11.85
N GLY A 50 1.34 -4.80 -12.64
CA GLY A 50 1.85 -6.16 -12.41
C GLY A 50 2.89 -6.30 -11.30
N MET A 51 3.25 -5.21 -10.61
CA MET A 51 4.32 -5.20 -9.60
C MET A 51 3.82 -5.45 -8.17
N LYS A 52 2.55 -5.83 -8.00
CA LYS A 52 2.00 -6.17 -6.68
C LYS A 52 2.67 -7.45 -6.13
N PRO A 53 3.20 -7.43 -4.90
CA PRO A 53 3.81 -8.62 -4.31
C PRO A 53 2.75 -9.68 -4.01
N PRO A 54 3.11 -10.98 -4.05
CA PRO A 54 2.16 -12.06 -3.80
C PRO A 54 1.69 -12.12 -2.34
N ALA A 55 2.53 -11.69 -1.40
CA ALA A 55 2.21 -11.61 0.02
C ALA A 55 1.74 -10.20 0.36
N MET A 56 0.43 -9.97 0.26
CA MET A 56 -0.18 -8.69 0.60
C MET A 56 -1.60 -8.86 1.15
N VAL A 57 -2.04 -7.85 1.90
CA VAL A 57 -3.44 -7.68 2.31
C VAL A 57 -4.00 -6.48 1.55
N ASP A 58 -4.95 -6.73 0.64
CA ASP A 58 -5.74 -5.68 0.01
C ASP A 58 -6.77 -5.14 1.01
N ILE A 59 -6.84 -3.82 1.12
CA ILE A 59 -7.85 -3.13 1.93
C ILE A 59 -8.70 -2.26 0.99
N SER A 60 -9.99 -2.57 0.90
CA SER A 60 -10.97 -1.74 0.20
C SER A 60 -11.82 -0.97 1.20
N ILE A 61 -12.03 0.32 0.95
CA ILE A 61 -12.81 1.21 1.82
C ILE A 61 -13.99 1.75 1.00
N ALA A 62 -15.21 1.40 1.39
CA ALA A 62 -16.44 1.85 0.74
C ALA A 62 -17.26 2.76 1.67
N GLN A 63 -17.80 3.85 1.14
CA GLN A 63 -18.74 4.70 1.86
C GLN A 63 -20.15 4.14 1.83
N ILE A 64 -20.82 4.17 2.99
CA ILE A 64 -22.25 3.88 3.08
C ILE A 64 -23.03 5.11 2.62
N HIS A 65 -23.95 4.92 1.68
CA HIS A 65 -24.70 6.01 1.04
C HIS A 65 -25.36 6.94 2.06
N ASN A 66 -25.13 8.25 1.94
CA ASN A 66 -25.62 9.29 2.86
C ASN A 66 -25.23 9.08 4.35
N SER A 67 -24.13 8.39 4.64
CA SER A 67 -23.59 8.23 5.99
C SER A 67 -22.09 8.56 6.03
N ASP A 68 -21.62 8.94 7.22
CA ASP A 68 -20.19 9.06 7.54
C ASP A 68 -19.55 7.70 7.85
N GLU A 69 -20.34 6.62 7.88
CA GLU A 69 -19.86 5.26 8.05
C GLU A 69 -19.05 4.75 6.83
N ARG A 70 -18.12 3.84 7.10
CA ARG A 70 -17.25 3.20 6.11
C ARG A 70 -17.23 1.69 6.35
N ILE A 71 -17.25 0.93 5.25
CA ILE A 71 -17.03 -0.51 5.26
C ILE A 71 -15.59 -0.75 4.81
N PHE A 72 -14.82 -1.44 5.64
CA PHE A 72 -13.48 -1.91 5.32
C PHE A 72 -13.54 -3.39 4.99
N THR A 73 -13.11 -3.76 3.80
CA THR A 73 -12.98 -5.16 3.37
C THR A 73 -11.51 -5.49 3.24
N LEU A 74 -11.04 -6.48 3.99
CA LEU A 74 -9.67 -6.95 3.96
C LEU A 74 -9.62 -8.31 3.24
N THR A 75 -8.74 -8.44 2.25
CA THR A 75 -8.55 -9.67 1.48
C THR A 75 -7.07 -9.99 1.41
N GLY A 76 -6.69 -11.24 1.72
CA GLY A 76 -5.29 -11.66 1.71
C GLY A 76 -5.13 -12.99 2.45
N ASP A 77 -3.89 -13.47 2.51
CA ASP A 77 -3.55 -14.57 3.41
C ASP A 77 -3.31 -14.03 4.81
N PHE A 78 -4.11 -14.48 5.77
CA PHE A 78 -4.01 -14.11 7.19
C PHE A 78 -3.41 -15.24 8.04
N SER A 79 -2.89 -16.29 7.41
CA SER A 79 -2.37 -17.48 8.09
C SER A 79 -0.97 -17.29 8.68
N LEU A 80 -0.51 -16.04 8.84
CA LEU A 80 0.79 -15.67 9.39
C LEU A 80 0.92 -16.02 10.88
#